data_AF-A0A7V6M4S0-F1
#
_entry.id   AF-A0A7V6M4S0-F1
#
_cell.length_a   1.000
_cell.length_b   1.000
_cell.length_c   1.000
_cell.angle_alpha   90.00
_cell.angle_beta   90.00
_cell.angle_gamma   90.00
#
_symmetry.space_group_name_H-M   'P 1'
#
loop_
_entity.id
_entity.type
_entity.pdbx_description
1 polymer ?
#
loop_
_entity_poly.entity_id
_entity_poly.type
_entity_poly.pdbx_seq_one_letter_code
_entity_poly.pdbx_strand_id
1 'polypeptide(L)'
;MDINYYKKRINNAKKHKQILEKKSNELSRYRLISFGAILLFLILYFIKSYFLFMLITLISFVIFLFLIFVHSKTIKKIGYYLMLIETLDEYLARYDNSWINFPEIGEE
;
A
#
# COMPACT_ATOMS: atom_id res chain seq x y z
N MET A 1 4.26 -32.91 3.76
CA MET A 1 4.68 -31.49 3.76
C MET A 1 4.53 -30.99 5.20
N ASP A 2 5.55 -30.35 5.78
CA ASP A 2 5.60 -30.00 7.22
C ASP A 2 4.82 -28.70 7.50
N ILE A 3 4.01 -28.68 8.57
CA ILE A 3 3.29 -27.49 9.09
C ILE A 3 4.24 -26.31 9.31
N ASN A 4 5.49 -26.58 9.74
CA ASN A 4 6.50 -25.54 9.94
C ASN A 4 6.85 -24.80 8.64
N TYR A 5 6.77 -25.47 7.49
CA TYR A 5 7.00 -24.85 6.19
C TYR A 5 5.94 -23.78 5.89
N TYR A 6 4.66 -24.09 6.11
CA TYR A 6 3.55 -23.15 5.90
C TYR A 6 3.62 -21.96 6.87
N LYS A 7 3.88 -22.21 8.17
CA LYS A 7 4.08 -21.15 9.17
C LYS A 7 5.23 -20.20 8.77
N LYS A 8 6.34 -20.74 8.26
CA LYS A 8 7.46 -19.93 7.76
C LYS A 8 7.06 -19.06 6.56
N ARG A 9 6.27 -19.60 5.62
CA ARG A 9 5.77 -18.85 4.47
C ARG A 9 4.82 -17.71 4.87
N ILE A 10 3.91 -17.96 5.82
CA ILE A 10 3.02 -16.93 6.37
C ILE A 10 3.83 -15.81 7.01
N ASN A 11 4.82 -16.13 7.85
CA ASN A 11 5.66 -15.12 8.48
C ASN A 11 6.45 -14.29 7.46
N ASN A 12 6.97 -14.92 6.40
CA ASN A 12 7.63 -14.19 5.32
C ASN A 12 6.65 -13.28 4.56
N ALA A 13 5.45 -13.77 4.24
CA ALA A 13 4.41 -12.98 3.59
C ALA A 13 3.98 -11.77 4.46
N LYS A 14 3.79 -11.98 5.78
CA LYS A 14 3.49 -10.92 6.75
C LYS A 14 4.60 -9.87 6.81
N LYS A 15 5.88 -10.28 6.81
CA LYS A 15 7.02 -9.34 6.75
C LYS A 15 7.01 -8.52 5.47
N HIS A 16 6.82 -9.15 4.30
CA HIS A 16 6.75 -8.43 3.03
C HIS A 16 5.57 -7.45 2.97
N LYS A 17 4.39 -7.86 3.46
CA LYS A 17 3.22 -6.99 3.58
C LYS A 17 3.53 -5.75 4.42
N GLN A 18 4.11 -5.92 5.62
CA GLN A 18 4.47 -4.81 6.51
C GLN A 18 5.48 -3.84 5.86
N ILE A 19 6.49 -4.35 5.14
CA ILE A 19 7.45 -3.50 4.41
C ILE A 19 6.73 -2.67 3.35
N LEU A 20 5.82 -3.30 2.59
CA LEU A 20 5.05 -2.61 1.56
C LEU A 20 4.07 -1.60 2.14
N GLU A 21 3.44 -1.88 3.29
CA GLU A 21 2.57 -0.94 4.01
C GLU A 21 3.35 0.30 4.46
N LYS A 22 4.54 0.12 5.06
CA LYS A 22 5.42 1.25 5.40
C LYS A 22 5.78 2.09 4.18
N LYS A 23 6.17 1.43 3.09
CA LYS A 23 6.46 2.11 1.81
C LYS A 23 5.23 2.83 1.23
N SER A 24 4.04 2.23 1.36
CA SER A 24 2.79 2.83 0.93
C SER A 24 2.49 4.13 1.70
N ASN A 25 2.69 4.10 3.02
CA ASN A 25 2.51 5.26 3.89
C ASN A 25 3.52 6.37 3.57
N GLU A 26 4.78 6.02 3.32
CA GLU A 26 5.78 6.97 2.84
C GLU A 26 5.38 7.62 1.51
N LEU A 27 4.94 6.82 0.53
CA LEU A 27 4.45 7.33 -0.75
C LEU A 27 3.23 8.26 -0.57
N SER A 28 2.33 7.94 0.36
CA SER A 28 1.19 8.80 0.69
C SER A 28 1.64 10.17 1.22
N ARG A 29 2.61 10.18 2.16
CA ARG A 29 3.21 11.43 2.67
C ARG A 29 3.87 12.24 1.57
N TYR A 30 4.68 11.62 0.71
CA TYR A 30 5.33 12.32 -0.40
C TYR A 30 4.33 12.89 -1.42
N ARG A 31 3.21 12.20 -1.66
CA ARG A 31 2.12 12.73 -2.50
C ARG A 31 1.49 13.98 -1.89
N LEU A 32 1.23 13.99 -0.57
CA LEU A 32 0.69 15.17 0.10
C LEU A 32 1.65 16.35 0.04
N ILE A 33 2.94 16.12 0.29
CA ILE A 33 3.97 17.17 0.22
C ILE A 33 4.09 17.73 -1.21
N SER A 34 4.16 16.86 -2.22
CA SER A 34 4.25 17.30 -3.63
C SER A 34 3.01 18.04 -4.08
N PHE A 35 1.81 17.63 -3.64
CA PHE A 35 0.58 18.38 -3.90
C PHE A 35 0.59 19.76 -3.23
N GLY A 36 1.05 19.85 -1.98
CA GLY A 36 1.23 21.13 -1.29
C GLY A 36 2.23 22.05 -2.00
N ALA A 37 3.33 21.50 -2.52
CA ALA A 37 4.32 22.25 -3.29
C ALA A 37 3.72 22.80 -4.60
N ILE A 38 2.92 21.99 -5.32
CA ILE A 38 2.20 22.43 -6.52
C ILE A 38 1.32 23.64 -6.21
N LEU A 39 0.52 23.57 -5.13
CA LEU A 39 -0.34 24.68 -4.72
C LEU A 39 0.46 25.93 -4.38
N LEU A 40 1.55 25.78 -3.61
CA LEU A 40 2.41 26.89 -3.23
C LEU A 40 3.03 27.59 -4.44
N PHE A 41 3.61 26.84 -5.39
CA PHE A 41 4.19 27.43 -6.60
C PHE A 41 3.15 28.04 -7.53
N LEU A 42 1.96 27.47 -7.59
CA LEU A 42 0.84 28.05 -8.35
C LEU A 42 0.42 29.40 -7.77
N ILE A 43 0.30 29.52 -6.44
CA ILE A 43 0.00 30.79 -5.77
C ILE A 43 1.10 31.82 -6.02
N LEU A 44 2.37 31.43 -5.89
CA LEU A 44 3.52 32.31 -6.15
C LEU A 44 3.55 32.80 -7.61
N TYR A 45 3.18 31.95 -8.56
CA TYR A 45 3.02 32.33 -9.95
C TYR A 45 1.96 33.42 -10.12
N PHE A 46 0.80 33.33 -9.48
CA PHE A 46 -0.22 34.38 -9.59
C PHE A 46 0.19 35.73 -8.98
N ILE A 47 1.05 35.74 -7.95
CA ILE A 47 1.49 36.97 -7.28
C ILE A 47 2.59 37.69 -8.08
N LYS A 48 3.56 36.94 -8.60
CA LYS A 48 4.78 37.51 -9.23
C LYS A 48 4.85 37.32 -10.75
N SER A 49 3.98 36.49 -11.33
CA SER A 49 3.92 36.15 -12.76
C SER A 49 5.25 35.68 -13.38
N TYR A 50 6.17 35.16 -12.57
CA TYR A 50 7.43 34.64 -13.08
C TYR A 50 7.23 33.27 -13.73
N PHE A 51 7.56 33.17 -15.01
CA PHE A 51 7.48 31.94 -15.80
C PHE A 51 8.18 30.74 -15.14
N LEU A 52 9.26 31.00 -14.38
CA LEU A 52 9.99 29.97 -13.63
C LEU A 52 9.10 29.20 -12.63
N PHE A 53 8.13 29.87 -11.97
CA PHE A 53 7.20 29.19 -11.06
C PHE A 53 6.23 28.27 -11.79
N MET A 54 5.79 28.65 -13.00
CA MET A 54 4.97 27.78 -13.84
C MET A 54 5.74 26.50 -14.23
N LEU A 55 7.01 26.64 -14.63
CA LEU A 55 7.86 25.49 -14.98
C LEU A 55 8.05 24.53 -13.80
N ILE A 56 8.35 25.05 -12.60
CA ILE A 56 8.49 24.23 -11.38
C ILE A 56 7.17 23.51 -11.04
N THR A 57 6.04 24.20 -11.21
CA THR A 57 4.72 23.61 -10.97
C THR A 57 4.46 22.44 -11.92
N LEU A 58 4.78 22.60 -13.20
CA LEU A 58 4.63 21.54 -14.21
C LEU A 58 5.49 20.32 -13.88
N ILE A 59 6.76 20.52 -13.51
CA ILE A 59 7.68 19.44 -13.11
C ILE A 59 7.14 18.72 -11.86
N SER A 60 6.70 19.48 -10.86
CA SER A 60 6.13 18.95 -9.62
C SER A 60 4.87 18.12 -9.90
N PHE A 61 4.04 18.55 -10.86
CA PHE A 61 2.86 17.81 -11.28
C PHE A 61 3.20 16.45 -11.91
N VAL A 62 4.23 16.39 -12.78
CA VAL A 62 4.71 15.12 -13.35
C VAL A 62 5.20 14.17 -12.25
N ILE A 63 5.95 14.69 -11.27
CA ILE A 63 6.42 13.91 -10.11
C ILE A 63 5.23 13.38 -9.30
N PHE A 64 4.21 14.20 -9.07
CA PHE A 64 3.01 13.79 -8.36
C PHE A 64 2.26 12.64 -9.06
N LEU A 65 2.10 12.72 -10.39
CA LEU A 65 1.51 11.63 -11.18
C LEU A 65 2.33 10.34 -11.08
N PHE A 66 3.66 10.44 -11.16
CA PHE A 66 4.55 9.30 -10.97
C PHE A 66 4.36 8.66 -9.58
N LEU A 67 4.28 9.46 -8.53
CA LEU A 67 4.04 8.97 -7.17
C LEU A 67 2.69 8.26 -7.03
N ILE A 68 1.62 8.76 -7.68
CA ILE A 68 0.31 8.08 -7.72
C ILE A 68 0.44 6.69 -8.34
N PHE A 69 1.13 6.58 -9.47
CA PHE A 69 1.31 5.30 -10.16
C PHE A 69 2.07 4.28 -9.28
N VAL A 70 3.18 4.70 -8.68
CA VAL A 70 3.98 3.85 -7.79
C VAL A 70 3.18 3.44 -6.55
N HIS A 71 2.39 4.35 -5.98
CA HIS A 71 1.53 4.07 -4.84
C HIS A 71 0.45 3.04 -5.18
N SER A 72 -0.24 3.20 -6.30
CA SER A 72 -1.25 2.23 -6.78
C SER A 72 -0.65 0.83 -6.96
N LYS A 73 0.54 0.74 -7.57
CA LYS A 73 1.25 -0.54 -7.72
C LYS A 73 1.63 -1.15 -6.37
N THR A 74 2.00 -0.33 -5.40
CA THR A 74 2.31 -0.78 -4.02
C THR A 74 1.07 -1.36 -3.34
N ILE A 75 -0.08 -0.68 -3.43
CA ILE A 75 -1.35 -1.16 -2.88
C ILE A 75 -1.74 -2.51 -3.47
N LYS A 76 -1.63 -2.69 -4.79
CA LYS A 76 -1.92 -3.98 -5.44
C LYS A 76 -1.05 -5.12 -4.89
N LYS A 77 0.24 -4.85 -4.62
CA LYS A 77 1.14 -5.84 -4.00
C LYS A 77 0.76 -6.16 -2.56
N ILE A 78 0.33 -5.17 -1.78
CA ILE A 78 -0.19 -5.40 -0.42
C ILE A 78 -1.39 -6.34 -0.47
N GLY A 79 -2.34 -6.09 -1.38
CA GLY A 79 -3.51 -6.95 -1.59
C GLY A 79 -3.14 -8.39 -1.95
N TYR A 80 -2.15 -8.58 -2.84
CA TYR A 80 -1.63 -9.91 -3.15
C TYR A 80 -1.10 -10.65 -1.90
N TYR A 81 -0.30 -9.98 -1.06
CA TYR A 81 0.22 -10.62 0.14
C TYR A 81 -0.87 -10.88 1.19
N LEU A 82 -1.90 -10.03 1.26
CA LEU A 82 -3.05 -10.26 2.12
C LEU A 82 -3.80 -11.55 1.73
N MET A 83 -4.13 -11.68 0.44
CA MET A 83 -4.77 -12.89 -0.11
C MET A 83 -3.90 -14.14 0.08
N LEU A 84 -2.58 -14.02 -0.12
CA LEU A 84 -1.65 -15.13 0.10
C LEU A 84 -1.62 -15.57 1.57
N ILE A 85 -1.66 -14.63 2.52
CA ILE A 85 -1.69 -14.95 3.95
C ILE A 85 -2.99 -15.69 4.29
N GLU A 86 -4.13 -15.16 3.85
CA GLU A 86 -5.45 -15.76 4.06
C GLU A 86 -5.51 -17.19 3.52
N THR A 87 -5.09 -17.39 2.27
CA THR A 87 -5.04 -18.73 1.66
C THR A 87 -4.14 -19.69 2.46
N LEU A 88 -2.99 -19.22 2.94
CA LEU A 88 -2.07 -20.07 3.72
C LEU A 88 -2.62 -20.37 5.13
N ASP A 89 -3.32 -19.42 5.74
CA ASP A 89 -3.98 -19.60 7.03
C ASP A 89 -5.13 -20.62 6.90
N GLU A 90 -5.90 -20.59 5.81
CA GLU A 90 -6.90 -21.64 5.50
C GLU A 90 -6.28 -23.03 5.33
N TYR A 91 -5.14 -23.13 4.64
CA TYR A 91 -4.43 -24.41 4.52
C TYR A 91 -3.95 -24.93 5.89
N LEU A 92 -3.51 -24.05 6.78
CA LEU A 92 -3.13 -24.44 8.14
C LEU A 92 -4.35 -24.89 8.96
N ALA A 93 -5.49 -24.22 8.82
CA ALA A 93 -6.73 -24.59 9.52
C ALA A 93 -7.27 -25.98 9.12
N ARG A 94 -6.95 -26.43 7.91
CA ARG A 94 -7.25 -27.80 7.46
C ARG A 94 -6.32 -28.84 8.11
N TYR A 95 -5.11 -28.44 8.49
CA TYR A 95 -4.13 -29.33 9.10
C TYR A 95 -4.43 -29.65 10.57
N ASP A 96 -5.02 -28.71 11.31
CA ASP A 96 -5.36 -28.87 12.73
C ASP A 96 -6.86 -29.13 12.96
N ASN A 97 -7.63 -29.41 11.90
CA ASN A 97 -9.08 -29.56 11.91
C ASN A 97 -9.84 -28.34 12.49
N SER A 98 -9.18 -27.20 12.71
CA SER A 98 -9.83 -25.99 13.20
C SER A 98 -10.76 -25.37 12.15
N TRP A 99 -10.66 -25.77 10.88
CA TRP A 99 -11.62 -25.38 9.84
C TRP A 99 -13.07 -25.80 10.14
N ILE A 100 -13.26 -26.82 10.99
CA ILE A 100 -14.59 -27.33 11.38
C ILE A 100 -15.24 -26.40 12.43
N ASN A 101 -14.45 -25.57 13.12
CA ASN A 101 -14.96 -24.60 14.08
C ASN A 101 -15.46 -23.36 13.36
N PHE A 102 -16.68 -23.44 12.85
CA PHE A 102 -17.47 -22.25 12.56
C PHE A 102 -17.86 -21.62 13.90
N PRO A 103 -17.80 -20.29 14.07
CA PRO A 103 -18.39 -19.67 15.24
C PRO A 103 -19.86 -20.07 15.27
N GLU A 104 -20.30 -20.70 16.37
CA GLU A 104 -21.70 -20.98 16.69
C GLU A 104 -22.42 -19.64 16.91
N ILE A 105 -22.58 -18.86 15.84
CA ILE A 105 -23.54 -17.77 15.77
C ILE A 105 -24.62 -18.30 14.81
N GLY A 106 -25.19 -19.45 15.21
CA GLY A 106 -26.46 -19.90 14.67
C GLY A 106 -27.51 -18.91 15.15
N GLU A 107 -27.85 -17.96 14.30
CA GLU A 107 -29.17 -17.33 14.38
C GLU A 107 -30.18 -18.41 13.95
N GLU A 108 -30.85 -19.01 14.93
CA GLU A 108 -32.21 -19.54 14.74
C GLU A 108 -33.21 -18.39 14.71
#